data_AF-A0A0C9VB83-F1
#
_entry.id   AF-A0A0C9VB83-F1
#
_cell.length_a   1.000
_cell.length_b   1.000
_cell.length_c   1.000
_cell.angle_alpha   90.00
_cell.angle_beta   90.00
_cell.angle_gamma   90.00
#
_symmetry.space_group_name_H-M   'P 1'
#
loop_
_entity.id
_entity.type
_entity.pdbx_description
1 polymer ?
#
loop_
_entity_poly.entity_id
_entity_poly.type
_entity_poly.pdbx_seq_one_letter_code
_entity_poly.pdbx_strand_id
1 'polypeptide(L)'
;MSSIAALIQLFITGILVENNFTIWNVASSGLLIYDHILTLPREVQLVWPSPMGLAKGLYFATKYTAFLDVIFTSAFQFAPGNMSLDQCSRLYRTFTSSNLIGMLIAEGN
;
A
#
# COMPACT_ATOMS: atom_id res chain seq x y z
N MET A 1 11.70 -35.65 -17.97
CA MET A 1 10.25 -35.54 -17.69
C MET A 1 9.94 -34.77 -16.40
N SER A 2 10.89 -34.57 -15.48
CA SER A 2 10.71 -33.79 -14.23
C SER A 2 10.80 -32.27 -14.37
N SER A 3 11.65 -31.73 -15.27
CA SER A 3 11.83 -30.28 -15.41
C SER A 3 10.62 -29.52 -15.96
N ILE A 4 9.90 -30.11 -16.93
CA ILE A 4 8.73 -29.44 -17.53
C ILE A 4 7.57 -29.38 -16.52
N ALA A 5 7.36 -30.44 -15.73
CA ALA A 5 6.37 -30.44 -14.66
C ALA A 5 6.70 -29.38 -13.59
N ALA A 6 7.98 -29.22 -13.22
CA ALA A 6 8.42 -28.17 -12.30
C ALA A 6 8.16 -26.75 -12.84
N LEU A 7 8.42 -26.52 -14.14
CA LEU A 7 8.13 -25.25 -14.80
C LEU A 7 6.62 -24.95 -14.82
N ILE A 8 5.79 -25.96 -15.10
CA ILE A 8 4.33 -25.82 -15.08
C ILE A 8 3.84 -25.50 -13.67
N GLN A 9 4.37 -26.16 -12.64
CA GLN A 9 4.01 -25.88 -11.25
C GLN A 9 4.41 -24.46 -10.84
N LEU A 10 5.61 -24.01 -11.17
CA LEU A 10 6.06 -22.64 -10.91
C LEU A 10 5.16 -21.61 -11.60
N PHE A 11 4.76 -21.87 -12.84
CA PHE A 11 3.87 -20.99 -13.59
C PHE A 11 2.46 -20.92 -12.97
N ILE A 12 1.88 -22.06 -12.57
CA ILE A 12 0.58 -22.12 -11.89
C ILE A 12 0.65 -21.40 -10.54
N THR A 13 1.71 -21.64 -9.75
CA THR A 13 1.91 -20.94 -8.47
C THR A 13 2.06 -19.44 -8.68
N GLY A 14 2.80 -19.00 -9.71
CA GLY A 14 2.92 -17.58 -10.07
C GLY A 14 1.57 -16.92 -10.34
N ILE A 15 0.74 -17.53 -11.20
CA ILE A 15 -0.60 -17.01 -11.54
C ILE A 15 -1.52 -16.97 -10.31
N LEU A 16 -1.50 -18.01 -9.47
CA LEU A 16 -2.31 -18.05 -8.26
C LEU A 16 -1.88 -16.98 -7.25
N VAL A 17 -0.58 -16.69 -7.15
CA VAL A 17 -0.05 -15.64 -6.27
C VAL A 17 -0.46 -14.25 -6.76
N GLU A 18 -0.37 -13.97 -8.06
CA GLU A 18 -0.79 -12.67 -8.62
C GLU A 18 -2.29 -12.39 -8.44
N ASN A 19 -3.13 -13.40 -8.67
CA ASN A 19 -4.57 -13.28 -8.46
C ASN A 19 -4.94 -13.08 -6.99
N ASN A 20 -4.31 -13.83 -6.07
CA ASN A 20 -4.55 -13.65 -4.65
C ASN A 20 -4.13 -12.25 -4.19
N PHE A 21 -2.97 -11.76 -4.62
CA PHE A 21 -2.44 -10.45 -4.23
C PHE A 21 -3.40 -9.31 -4.60
N THR A 22 -4.09 -9.40 -5.74
CA THR A 22 -5.08 -8.39 -6.16
C THR A 22 -6.31 -8.36 -5.25
N ILE A 23 -6.85 -9.54 -4.90
CA ILE A 23 -8.02 -9.64 -4.01
C ILE A 23 -7.67 -9.10 -2.61
N TRP A 24 -6.50 -9.45 -2.09
CA TRP A 24 -6.04 -8.96 -0.79
C TRP A 24 -5.89 -7.44 -0.76
N ASN A 25 -5.35 -6.82 -1.81
CA ASN A 25 -5.23 -5.37 -1.86
C ASN A 25 -6.57 -4.65 -1.93
N VAL A 26 -7.54 -5.20 -2.67
CA VAL A 26 -8.90 -4.64 -2.71
C VAL A 26 -9.58 -4.78 -1.34
N ALA A 27 -9.41 -5.92 -0.66
CA ALA A 27 -9.96 -6.12 0.68
C ALA A 27 -9.31 -5.17 1.71
N SER A 28 -7.98 -5.06 1.73
CA SER A 28 -7.24 -4.19 2.64
C SER A 28 -7.53 -2.71 2.41
N SER A 29 -7.67 -2.27 1.15
CA SER A 29 -8.04 -0.88 0.84
C SER A 29 -9.47 -0.55 1.29
N GLY A 30 -10.42 -1.47 1.07
CA GLY A 30 -11.77 -1.35 1.60
C GLY A 30 -11.80 -1.23 3.13
N LEU A 31 -11.00 -2.06 3.82
CA LEU A 31 -10.88 -2.02 5.27
C LEU A 31 -10.28 -0.70 5.77
N LEU A 32 -9.24 -0.18 5.09
CA LEU A 32 -8.63 1.11 5.40
C LEU A 32 -9.63 2.26 5.30
N ILE A 33 -10.42 2.29 4.23
CA ILE A 33 -11.47 3.31 4.02
C ILE A 33 -12.54 3.19 5.09
N TYR A 34 -12.97 1.97 5.41
CA TYR A 34 -13.97 1.72 6.43
C TYR A 34 -13.52 2.21 7.81
N ASP A 35 -12.31 1.85 8.23
CA ASP A 35 -11.73 2.31 9.49
C ASP A 35 -11.58 3.84 9.53
N HIS A 36 -11.19 4.45 8.40
CA HIS A 36 -11.11 5.89 8.28
C HIS A 36 -12.45 6.57 8.50
N ILE A 37 -13.52 6.11 7.85
CA ILE A 37 -14.86 6.67 8.00
C ILE A 37 -15.33 6.60 9.46
N LEU A 38 -15.06 5.49 10.15
CA LEU A 38 -15.43 5.31 11.56
C LEU A 38 -14.61 6.19 12.52
N THR A 39 -13.36 6.47 12.19
CA THR A 39 -12.45 7.25 13.05
C THR A 39 -12.50 8.75 12.76
N LEU A 40 -12.91 9.16 11.56
CA LEU A 40 -12.94 10.55 11.11
C LEU A 40 -13.73 11.50 12.03
N PRO A 41 -14.93 11.15 12.54
CA PRO A 41 -15.66 12.07 13.44
C PRO A 41 -14.89 12.38 14.72
N ARG A 42 -14.22 11.37 15.29
CA ARG A 42 -13.39 11.54 16.49
C ARG A 42 -12.10 12.30 16.18
N GLU A 43 -11.51 12.06 15.02
CA GLU A 43 -10.32 12.77 14.55
C GLU A 43 -10.59 14.27 14.38
N VAL A 44 -11.71 14.64 13.75
CA VAL A 44 -12.13 16.03 13.57
C VAL A 44 -12.39 16.71 14.93
N GLN A 45 -12.93 15.99 15.90
CA GLN A 45 -13.20 16.55 17.23
C GLN A 45 -11.96 16.67 18.12
N LEU A 46 -11.01 15.73 18.03
CA LEU A 46 -9.90 15.62 18.98
C LEU A 46 -8.55 16.06 18.40
N VAL A 47 -8.28 15.74 17.14
CA VAL A 47 -6.97 15.96 16.51
C VAL A 47 -6.93 17.30 15.78
N TRP A 48 -8.00 17.66 15.07
CA TRP A 48 -8.03 18.89 14.27
C TRP A 48 -7.92 20.18 15.10
N PRO A 49 -8.60 20.34 16.25
CA PRO A 49 -8.45 21.54 17.08
C PRO A 49 -7.17 21.54 17.93
N SER A 50 -6.47 20.40 18.04
CA SER A 50 -5.21 20.31 18.79
C SER A 50 -4.11 21.18 18.15
N PRO A 51 -3.25 21.85 18.94
CA PRO A 51 -2.12 22.62 18.41
C PRO A 51 -1.23 21.75 17.50
N MET A 52 -0.64 22.38 16.47
CA MET A 52 0.28 21.73 15.54
C MET A 52 1.58 21.36 16.27
N GLY A 53 1.60 20.17 16.87
CA GLY A 53 2.77 19.55 17.47
C GLY A 53 3.34 18.41 16.63
N LEU A 54 4.54 17.95 16.99
CA LEU A 54 5.21 16.83 16.34
C LEU A 54 4.33 15.58 16.29
N ALA A 55 3.62 15.27 17.38
CA ALA A 55 2.69 14.13 17.45
C ALA A 55 1.53 14.22 16.44
N LYS A 56 0.98 15.41 16.21
CA LYS A 56 -0.09 15.64 15.22
C LYS A 56 0.44 15.49 13.80
N GLY A 57 1.65 15.97 13.54
CA GLY A 57 2.34 15.79 12.26
C GLY A 57 2.61 14.32 11.96
N LEU A 58 3.17 13.57 12.92
CA LEU A 58 3.41 12.13 12.79
C LEU A 58 2.10 11.35 12.60
N TYR A 59 1.05 11.69 13.36
CA TYR A 59 -0.27 11.05 13.21
C TYR A 59 -0.79 11.15 11.78
N PHE A 60 -0.77 12.36 11.20
CA PHE A 60 -1.20 12.56 9.83
C PHE A 60 -0.25 11.91 8.82
N ALA A 61 1.06 11.98 9.05
CA ALA A 61 2.03 11.33 8.18
C ALA A 61 1.76 9.82 8.11
N THR A 62 1.67 9.13 9.24
CA THR A 62 1.43 7.68 9.27
C THR A 62 0.07 7.31 8.66
N LYS A 63 -1.00 8.05 9.02
CA LYS A 63 -2.35 7.75 8.55
C LYS A 63 -2.54 7.99 7.05
N TYR A 64 -2.10 9.14 6.54
CA TYR A 64 -2.29 9.49 5.13
C TYR A 64 -1.27 8.84 4.21
N THR A 65 -0.10 8.43 4.72
CA THR A 65 0.86 7.63 3.93
C THR A 65 0.28 6.26 3.58
N ALA A 66 -0.53 5.65 4.46
CA ALA A 66 -1.22 4.39 4.15
C ALA A 66 -2.18 4.53 2.95
N PHE A 67 -2.81 5.69 2.76
CA PHE A 67 -3.64 5.94 1.58
C PHE A 67 -2.81 6.09 0.31
N LEU A 68 -1.65 6.76 0.39
CA LEU A 68 -0.72 6.85 -0.74
C LEU A 68 -0.21 5.47 -1.16
N ASP A 69 0.06 4.59 -0.19
CA ASP A 69 0.49 3.23 -0.43
C ASP A 69 -0.54 2.42 -1.24
N VAL A 70 -1.81 2.50 -0.85
CA VAL A 70 -2.92 1.87 -1.57
C VAL A 70 -3.03 2.42 -2.99
N ILE A 71 -2.87 3.73 -3.18
CA ILE A 71 -2.92 4.37 -4.51
C ILE A 71 -1.79 3.84 -5.40
N PHE A 72 -0.55 3.81 -4.91
CA PHE A 72 0.60 3.33 -5.68
C PHE A 72 0.48 1.85 -6.02
N THR A 73 0.05 1.04 -5.05
CA THR A 73 -0.14 -0.41 -5.26
C THR A 73 -1.23 -0.68 -6.28
N SER A 74 -2.37 0.02 -6.17
CA SER A 74 -3.46 -0.11 -7.13
C SER A 74 -3.04 0.38 -8.52
N ALA A 75 -2.31 1.50 -8.60
CA ALA A 75 -1.80 2.03 -9.86
C ALA A 75 -0.81 1.07 -10.53
N PHE A 76 -0.01 0.34 -9.75
CA PHE A 76 0.89 -0.70 -10.27
C PHE A 76 0.12 -1.94 -10.74
N GLN A 77 -0.86 -2.41 -9.96
CA GLN A 77 -1.64 -3.62 -10.28
C GLN A 77 -2.57 -3.43 -11.48
N PHE A 78 -3.18 -2.27 -11.60
CA PHE A 78 -4.11 -1.94 -12.70
C PHE A 78 -3.41 -1.14 -13.81
N ALA A 79 -2.08 -1.05 -13.79
CA ALA A 79 -1.32 -0.37 -14.84
C ALA A 79 -1.60 -1.03 -16.21
N PRO A 80 -1.80 -0.24 -17.27
CA PRO A 80 -1.88 -0.80 -18.61
C PRO A 80 -0.56 -1.46 -18.99
N GLY A 81 -0.62 -2.61 -19.66
CA GLY A 81 0.56 -3.45 -20.00
C GLY A 81 1.59 -2.80 -20.94
N ASN A 82 1.39 -1.54 -21.33
CA ASN A 82 2.30 -0.74 -22.15
C ASN A 82 3.10 0.31 -21.34
N MET A 83 3.12 0.21 -20.00
CA MET A 83 3.92 1.10 -19.17
C MET A 83 5.42 0.96 -19.47
N SER A 84 6.13 2.08 -19.61
CA SER A 84 7.58 2.08 -19.86
C SER A 84 8.37 1.58 -18.64
N LEU A 85 9.55 1.01 -18.87
CA LEU A 85 10.46 0.57 -17.79
C LEU A 85 10.84 1.71 -16.83
N ASP A 86 11.00 2.93 -17.35
CA ASP A 86 11.30 4.11 -16.53
C ASP A 86 10.14 4.47 -15.59
N GLN A 87 8.90 4.40 -16.09
CA GLN A 87 7.71 4.65 -15.26
C GLN A 87 7.53 3.57 -14.19
N CYS A 88 7.69 2.30 -14.56
CA CYS A 88 7.63 1.18 -13.64
C CYS A 88 8.67 1.31 -12.52
N SER A 89 9.93 1.60 -12.86
CA SER A 89 11.01 1.74 -11.87
C SER A 89 10.79 2.92 -10.91
N ARG A 90 10.26 4.05 -11.40
CA ARG A 90 9.93 5.22 -10.58
C ARG A 90 8.79 4.91 -9.61
N LEU A 91 7.74 4.25 -10.11
CA LEU A 91 6.58 3.87 -9.29
C LEU A 91 6.99 2.90 -8.18
N TYR A 92 7.77 1.87 -8.54
CA TYR A 92 8.28 0.89 -7.58
C TYR A 92 9.19 1.53 -6.52
N ARG A 93 10.14 2.39 -6.91
CA ARG A 93 11.01 3.10 -5.95
C ARG A 93 10.23 3.98 -4.99
N THR A 94 9.20 4.67 -5.50
CA THR A 94 8.35 5.56 -4.69
C THR A 94 7.59 4.75 -3.65
N PHE A 95 6.97 3.64 -4.07
CA PHE A 95 6.28 2.70 -3.20
C PHE A 95 7.19 2.15 -2.10
N THR A 96 8.37 1.62 -2.46
CA THR A 96 9.31 1.07 -1.47
C THR A 96 9.80 2.14 -0.48
N SER A 97 10.08 3.35 -0.96
CA SER A 97 10.53 4.45 -0.10
C SER A 97 9.45 4.89 0.89
N SER A 98 8.19 5.00 0.43
CA SER A 98 7.04 5.33 1.25
C SER A 98 6.85 4.33 2.40
N ASN A 99 6.93 3.02 2.08
CA ASN A 99 6.84 1.96 3.07
C ASN A 99 7.99 2.00 4.09
N LEU A 100 9.22 2.19 3.63
CA LEU A 100 10.38 2.25 4.50
C LEU A 100 10.26 3.41 5.50
N ILE A 101 9.83 4.59 5.02
CA ILE A 101 9.59 5.75 5.88
C ILE A 101 8.50 5.43 6.91
N GLY A 102 7.41 4.79 6.49
CA GLY A 102 6.33 4.36 7.40
C GLY A 102 6.82 3.42 8.51
N MET A 103 7.65 2.43 8.17
CA MET A 103 8.25 1.51 9.15
C MET A 103 9.16 2.25 10.14
N LEU A 104 10.02 3.14 9.65
CA LEU A 104 10.93 3.91 10.50
C LEU A 104 10.18 4.82 11.47
N ILE A 105 9.07 5.42 11.04
CA ILE A 105 8.22 6.24 11.92
C ILE A 105 7.55 5.37 13.00
N ALA A 106 7.14 4.14 12.65
CA ALA A 106 6.50 3.22 13.59
C ALA A 106 7.47 2.66 14.65
N GLU A 107 8.74 2.43 14.29
CA GLU A 107 9.76 1.95 15.21
C GLU A 107 10.35 3.06 16.10
N GLY A 108 10.26 4.33 15.68
CA GLY A 108 10.81 5.48 16.38
C GLY A 108 9.93 6.04 17.51
N ASN A 109 8.83 5.37 17.88
CA ASN A 109 7.89 5.75 18.94
C ASN A 109 7.93 4.76 20.10
#